data_AF-A0AAE2MCP3-F1
#
_entry.id   AF-A0AAE2MCP3-F1
#
_cell.length_a   1.000
_cell.length_b   1.000
_cell.length_c   1.000
_cell.angle_alpha   90.00
_cell.angle_beta   90.00
_cell.angle_gamma   90.00
#
_symmetry.space_group_name_H-M   'P 1'
#
loop_
_entity.id
_entity.type
_entity.pdbx_description
1 polymer ?
#
loop_
_entity_poly.entity_id
_entity_poly.type
_entity_poly.pdbx_seq_one_letter_code
_entity_poly.pdbx_strand_id
1 'polypeptide(L)'
;MNKIIIGFAFAISSFGAFAQSADGWPEGGAMHTGNIYNLEGNRYKTKISKMMDEIYPQLTDDYQVDAVKAQIKAWEQYIDATCNVVGIATGAGGSWPSTYSVKCERSLSYDRYFATKNALKCVNRLNKEEFVGRSEKLNCLIQTLNIKIF
;
A
#
# COMPACT_ATOMS: atom_id res chain seq x y z
N MET A 1 -29.80 49.65 -50.27
CA MET A 1 -29.40 48.33 -50.83
C MET A 1 -28.55 47.61 -49.80
N ASN A 2 -29.10 46.55 -49.21
CA ASN A 2 -28.44 45.60 -48.33
C ASN A 2 -27.28 44.88 -49.03
N LYS A 3 -26.14 44.72 -48.36
CA LYS A 3 -25.40 43.43 -48.30
C LYS A 3 -24.78 43.28 -46.91
N ILE A 4 -25.33 42.33 -46.16
CA ILE A 4 -24.83 41.81 -44.89
C ILE A 4 -23.99 40.55 -45.22
N ILE A 5 -23.14 40.16 -44.27
CA ILE A 5 -22.70 38.78 -43.93
C ILE A 5 -21.42 38.27 -44.60
N ILE A 6 -20.48 37.57 -43.95
CA ILE A 6 -20.15 37.23 -42.55
C ILE A 6 -18.67 36.81 -42.62
N GLY A 7 -17.81 37.38 -41.78
CA GLY A 7 -16.44 36.91 -41.61
C GLY A 7 -16.41 35.84 -40.50
N PHE A 8 -16.12 34.60 -40.88
CA PHE A 8 -16.02 33.44 -39.99
C PHE A 8 -15.05 33.69 -38.83
N ALA A 9 -15.56 33.76 -37.60
CA ALA A 9 -14.74 33.65 -36.40
C ALA A 9 -14.34 32.18 -36.23
N PHE A 10 -13.04 31.88 -36.38
CA PHE A 10 -12.47 30.60 -35.98
C PHE A 10 -12.40 30.55 -34.44
N ALA A 11 -13.49 30.12 -33.80
CA ALA A 11 -13.45 29.68 -32.41
C ALA A 11 -12.94 28.24 -32.39
N ILE A 12 -11.63 28.05 -32.26
CA ILE A 12 -11.08 26.75 -31.87
C ILE A 12 -11.28 26.62 -30.36
N SER A 13 -12.51 26.30 -29.95
CA SER A 13 -12.80 25.86 -28.59
C SER A 13 -12.75 24.34 -28.52
N SER A 14 -11.59 23.77 -28.84
CA SER A 14 -11.28 22.39 -28.46
C SER A 14 -10.80 22.40 -27.01
N PHE A 15 -11.73 22.59 -26.08
CA PHE A 15 -11.56 22.05 -24.74
C PHE A 15 -11.57 20.54 -24.92
N GLY A 16 -10.39 19.93 -24.98
CA GLY A 16 -10.26 18.48 -24.88
C GLY A 16 -11.03 18.08 -23.63
N ALA A 17 -12.00 17.19 -23.79
CA ALA A 17 -12.60 16.50 -22.67
C ALA A 17 -11.46 15.76 -21.98
N PHE A 18 -10.85 16.38 -20.97
CA PHE A 18 -10.02 15.68 -20.01
C PHE A 18 -10.93 14.58 -19.48
N ALA A 19 -10.60 13.32 -19.79
CA ALA A 19 -11.27 12.18 -19.23
C ALA A 19 -11.16 12.34 -17.71
N GLN A 20 -12.23 12.84 -17.09
CA GLN A 20 -12.27 13.03 -15.66
C GLN A 20 -12.40 11.63 -15.08
N SER A 21 -11.31 11.14 -14.51
CA SER A 21 -11.28 9.81 -13.94
C SER A 21 -12.24 9.72 -12.74
N ALA A 22 -12.55 8.50 -12.28
CA ALA A 22 -13.55 8.28 -11.22
C ALA A 22 -13.25 9.02 -9.90
N ASP A 23 -12.01 9.46 -9.70
CA ASP A 23 -11.58 10.24 -8.53
C ASP A 23 -11.59 11.76 -8.75
N GLY A 24 -12.05 12.22 -9.92
CA GLY A 24 -12.17 13.63 -10.28
C GLY A 24 -10.90 14.28 -10.83
N TRP A 25 -9.76 13.57 -10.86
CA TRP A 25 -8.48 14.10 -11.35
C TRP A 25 -8.21 13.70 -12.81
N PRO A 26 -7.42 14.51 -13.55
CA PRO A 26 -6.99 14.14 -14.90
C PRO A 26 -6.16 12.86 -14.90
N GLU A 27 -6.45 11.95 -15.82
CA GLU A 27 -5.65 10.74 -16.01
C GLU A 27 -4.17 11.08 -16.26
N GLY A 28 -3.26 10.31 -15.65
CA GLY A 28 -1.82 10.57 -15.68
C GLY A 28 -1.33 11.72 -14.80
N GLY A 29 -2.24 12.50 -14.19
CA GLY A 29 -1.88 13.55 -13.23
C GLY A 29 -1.39 12.98 -11.89
N ALA A 30 -0.53 13.73 -11.20
CA ALA A 30 0.07 13.32 -9.93
C ALA A 30 -0.97 12.84 -8.90
N MET A 31 -2.07 13.60 -8.74
CA MET A 31 -3.13 13.28 -7.79
C MET A 31 -3.90 12.01 -8.17
N HIS A 32 -4.24 11.86 -9.45
CA HIS A 32 -4.89 10.64 -9.95
C HIS A 32 -4.01 9.41 -9.71
N THR A 33 -2.74 9.48 -10.09
CA THR A 33 -1.76 8.41 -9.86
C THR A 33 -1.58 8.11 -8.37
N GLY A 34 -1.51 9.15 -7.53
CA GLY A 34 -1.41 9.02 -6.08
C GLY A 34 -2.61 8.28 -5.48
N ASN A 35 -3.82 8.61 -5.94
CA ASN A 35 -5.04 7.94 -5.49
C ASN A 35 -5.07 6.46 -5.85
N ILE A 36 -4.65 6.09 -7.08
CA ILE A 36 -4.55 4.69 -7.49
C ILE A 36 -3.61 3.94 -6.54
N TYR A 37 -2.41 4.46 -6.29
CA TYR A 37 -1.46 3.81 -5.38
C TYR A 37 -1.98 3.75 -3.95
N ASN A 38 -2.67 4.78 -3.46
CA ASN A 38 -3.26 4.80 -2.13
C ASN A 38 -4.33 3.69 -1.99
N LEU A 39 -5.24 3.58 -2.96
CA LEU A 39 -6.28 2.55 -2.98
C LEU A 39 -5.69 1.14 -2.99
N GLU A 40 -4.67 0.91 -3.82
CA GLU A 40 -3.97 -0.38 -3.85
C GLU A 40 -3.24 -0.68 -2.54
N GLY A 41 -2.51 0.30 -1.98
CA GLY A 41 -1.83 0.19 -0.70
C GLY A 41 -2.78 -0.16 0.44
N ASN A 42 -3.90 0.55 0.55
CA ASN A 42 -4.93 0.29 1.56
C ASN A 42 -5.56 -1.10 1.40
N ARG A 43 -5.70 -1.59 0.17
CA ARG A 43 -6.16 -2.96 -0.08
C ARG A 43 -5.16 -4.00 0.45
N TYR A 44 -3.85 -3.77 0.31
CA TYR A 44 -2.85 -4.65 0.90
C TYR A 44 -2.83 -4.56 2.43
N LYS A 45 -2.87 -3.36 3.01
CA LYS A 45 -2.98 -3.16 4.47
C LYS A 45 -4.19 -3.90 5.07
N THR A 46 -5.35 -3.79 4.41
CA THR A 46 -6.57 -4.54 4.82
C THR A 46 -6.37 -6.06 4.76
N LYS A 47 -5.72 -6.58 3.71
CA LYS A 47 -5.44 -8.02 3.59
C LYS A 47 -4.44 -8.50 4.64
N ILE A 48 -3.42 -7.70 4.94
CA ILE A 48 -2.45 -7.98 6.02
C ILE A 48 -3.18 -8.09 7.35
N SER A 49 -4.01 -7.08 7.70
CA SER A 49 -4.78 -7.09 8.94
C SER A 49 -5.60 -8.37 9.10
N LYS A 50 -6.38 -8.75 8.07
CA LYS A 50 -7.19 -9.98 8.09
C LYS A 50 -6.36 -11.24 8.33
N MET A 51 -5.24 -11.39 7.62
CA MET A 51 -4.36 -12.55 7.82
C MET A 51 -3.71 -12.55 9.20
N MET A 52 -3.39 -11.37 9.74
CA MET A 52 -2.85 -11.26 11.10
C MET A 52 -3.90 -11.60 12.16
N ASP A 53 -5.15 -11.18 11.97
CA ASP A 53 -6.28 -11.56 12.82
C ASP A 53 -6.52 -13.08 12.81
N GLU A 54 -6.23 -13.75 11.69
CA GLU A 54 -6.22 -15.21 11.63
C GLU A 54 -5.00 -15.83 12.33
N ILE A 55 -3.83 -15.20 12.28
CA ILE A 55 -2.58 -15.70 12.88
C ILE A 55 -2.61 -15.60 14.40
N TYR A 56 -3.07 -14.48 14.97
CA TYR A 56 -2.95 -14.22 16.41
C TYR A 56 -3.51 -15.34 17.30
N PRO A 57 -4.72 -15.87 17.06
CA PRO A 57 -5.29 -16.94 17.88
C PRO A 57 -4.53 -18.26 17.79
N GLN A 58 -3.64 -18.41 16.80
CA GLN A 58 -2.86 -19.62 16.58
C GLN A 58 -1.52 -19.59 17.31
N LEU A 59 -1.08 -18.43 17.80
CA LEU A 59 0.15 -18.30 18.59
C LEU A 59 -0.01 -18.92 19.98
N THR A 60 1.12 -19.24 20.61
CA THR A 60 1.11 -20.10 21.80
C THR A 60 0.69 -19.37 23.06
N ASP A 61 1.00 -18.08 23.19
CA ASP A 61 0.68 -17.27 24.36
C ASP A 61 0.46 -15.79 24.01
N ASP A 62 -0.24 -15.07 24.90
CA ASP A 62 -0.62 -13.66 24.71
C ASP A 62 0.60 -12.74 24.57
N TYR A 63 1.72 -13.08 25.23
CA TYR A 63 2.95 -12.32 25.12
C TYR A 63 3.51 -12.34 23.69
N GLN A 64 3.45 -13.48 23.00
CA GLN A 64 3.80 -13.55 21.57
C GLN A 64 2.85 -12.68 20.72
N VAL A 65 1.55 -12.73 21.00
CA VAL A 65 0.55 -11.93 20.27
C VAL A 65 0.84 -10.44 20.42
N ASP A 66 1.05 -9.97 21.64
CA ASP A 66 1.31 -8.56 21.93
C ASP A 66 2.61 -8.06 21.30
N ALA A 67 3.68 -8.88 21.35
CA ALA A 67 4.94 -8.56 20.71
C ALA A 67 4.79 -8.42 19.19
N VAL A 68 4.04 -9.32 18.54
CA VAL A 68 3.81 -9.27 17.09
C VAL A 68 2.94 -8.07 16.71
N LYS A 69 1.90 -7.74 17.49
CA LYS A 69 1.09 -6.52 17.29
C LYS A 69 1.94 -5.27 17.38
N ALA A 70 2.81 -5.18 18.38
CA ALA A 70 3.72 -4.06 18.55
C ALA A 70 4.69 -3.93 17.34
N GLN A 71 5.21 -5.05 16.84
CA GLN A 71 6.08 -5.06 15.67
C GLN A 71 5.36 -4.60 14.40
N ILE A 72 4.09 -4.99 14.20
CA ILE A 72 3.29 -4.54 13.06
C ILE A 72 3.04 -3.03 13.10
N LYS A 73 2.69 -2.50 14.27
CA LYS A 73 2.53 -1.05 14.46
C LYS A 73 3.84 -0.29 14.19
N ALA A 74 4.97 -0.82 14.64
CA ALA A 74 6.28 -0.23 14.37
C ALA A 74 6.63 -0.27 12.87
N TRP A 75 6.24 -1.33 12.16
CA TRP A 75 6.42 -1.45 10.72
C TRP A 75 5.59 -0.43 9.94
N GLU A 76 4.37 -0.13 10.36
CA GLU A 76 3.56 0.94 9.76
C GLU A 76 4.25 2.30 9.91
N GLN A 77 4.76 2.63 11.11
CA GLN A 77 5.52 3.86 11.34
C GLN A 77 6.81 3.91 10.49
N TYR A 78 7.49 2.78 10.33
CA TYR A 78 8.67 2.67 9.47
C TYR A 78 8.35 2.99 8.01
N ILE A 79 7.22 2.49 7.48
CA ILE A 79 6.81 2.80 6.11
C ILE A 79 6.59 4.29 5.94
N ASP A 80 5.79 4.90 6.82
CA ASP A 80 5.44 6.32 6.71
C ASP A 80 6.71 7.19 6.72
N ALA A 81 7.62 6.93 7.66
CA ALA A 81 8.89 7.66 7.75
C ALA A 81 9.78 7.43 6.52
N THR A 82 9.93 6.17 6.08
CA THR A 82 10.77 5.81 4.94
C THR A 82 10.24 6.41 3.63
N CYS A 83 8.94 6.29 3.40
CA CYS A 83 8.34 6.72 2.15
C CYS A 83 8.20 8.23 2.04
N ASN A 84 8.12 8.95 3.17
CA ASN A 84 8.26 10.40 3.17
C ASN A 84 9.66 10.82 2.63
N VAL A 85 10.73 10.17 3.09
CA VAL A 85 12.09 10.43 2.59
C VAL A 85 12.19 10.14 1.09
N VAL A 86 11.63 9.00 0.63
CA VAL A 86 11.62 8.65 -0.81
C VAL A 86 10.93 9.72 -1.65
N GLY A 87 9.78 10.24 -1.20
CA GLY A 87 9.06 11.29 -1.91
C GLY A 87 9.87 12.58 -2.02
N ILE A 88 10.46 13.03 -0.91
CA ILE A 88 11.31 14.24 -0.85
C ILE A 88 12.54 14.08 -1.76
N ALA A 89 13.19 12.91 -1.74
CA ALA A 89 14.40 12.64 -2.49
C ALA A 89 14.22 12.72 -4.02
N THR A 90 12.98 12.67 -4.53
CA THR A 90 12.72 12.78 -5.97
C THR A 90 12.98 14.16 -6.55
N GLY A 91 12.98 15.23 -5.73
CA GLY A 91 13.11 16.62 -6.19
C GLY A 91 11.96 17.11 -7.07
N ALA A 92 10.84 16.37 -7.14
CA ALA A 92 9.71 16.71 -7.98
C ALA A 92 8.89 17.89 -7.43
N GLY A 93 8.19 18.60 -8.31
CA GLY A 93 7.34 19.73 -7.93
C GLY A 93 5.85 19.38 -7.77
N GLY A 94 5.09 20.29 -7.16
CA GLY A 94 3.65 20.13 -6.94
C GLY A 94 3.33 18.91 -6.07
N SER A 95 2.34 18.11 -6.47
CA SER A 95 1.91 16.91 -5.73
C SER A 95 2.75 15.66 -6.01
N TRP A 96 3.72 15.71 -6.94
CA TRP A 96 4.50 14.53 -7.30
C TRP A 96 5.31 13.92 -6.14
N PRO A 97 5.94 14.69 -5.22
CA PRO A 97 6.61 14.12 -4.06
C PRO A 97 5.68 13.22 -3.23
N SER A 98 4.46 13.69 -2.93
CA SER A 98 3.46 12.88 -2.22
C SER A 98 3.02 11.66 -3.02
N THR A 99 2.88 11.78 -4.34
CA THR A 99 2.57 10.64 -5.22
C THR A 99 3.66 9.56 -5.14
N TYR A 100 4.94 9.96 -5.09
CA TYR A 100 6.05 9.02 -4.93
C TYR A 100 6.13 8.41 -3.53
N SER A 101 5.81 9.16 -2.48
CA SER A 101 5.66 8.61 -1.13
C SER A 101 4.60 7.52 -1.10
N VAL A 102 3.39 7.80 -1.60
CA VAL A 102 2.31 6.81 -1.62
C VAL A 102 2.64 5.60 -2.51
N LYS A 103 3.37 5.81 -3.63
CA LYS A 103 3.88 4.70 -4.46
C LYS A 103 4.84 3.79 -3.68
N CYS A 104 5.72 4.38 -2.87
CA CYS A 104 6.60 3.65 -1.96
C CYS A 104 5.80 2.85 -0.94
N GLU A 105 4.81 3.47 -0.29
CA GLU A 105 3.98 2.80 0.73
C GLU A 105 3.23 1.60 0.16
N ARG A 106 2.67 1.76 -1.05
CA ARG A 106 2.01 0.69 -1.80
C ARG A 106 2.97 -0.48 -2.05
N SER A 107 4.20 -0.20 -2.48
CA SER A 107 5.22 -1.22 -2.76
C SER A 107 5.62 -1.98 -1.49
N LEU A 108 5.94 -1.28 -0.41
CA LEU A 108 6.27 -1.92 0.87
C LEU A 108 5.08 -2.72 1.44
N SER A 109 3.86 -2.22 1.27
CA SER A 109 2.64 -2.93 1.67
C SER A 109 2.41 -4.19 0.85
N TYR A 110 2.73 -4.18 -0.45
CA TYR A 110 2.70 -5.37 -1.30
C TYR A 110 3.66 -6.44 -0.80
N ASP A 111 4.93 -6.07 -0.54
CA ASP A 111 5.94 -7.01 -0.07
C ASP A 111 5.54 -7.62 1.28
N ARG A 112 5.04 -6.79 2.19
CA ARG A 112 4.53 -7.26 3.49
C ARG A 112 3.31 -8.15 3.34
N TYR A 113 2.42 -7.89 2.39
CA TYR A 113 1.30 -8.77 2.11
C TYR A 113 1.78 -10.17 1.69
N PHE A 114 2.80 -10.27 0.83
CA PHE A 114 3.38 -11.57 0.46
C PHE A 114 4.06 -12.27 1.64
N ALA A 115 4.84 -11.53 2.43
CA ALA A 115 5.44 -12.02 3.66
C ALA A 115 4.38 -12.58 4.63
N THR A 116 3.32 -11.82 4.90
CA THR A 116 2.23 -12.21 5.81
C THR A 116 1.46 -13.42 5.28
N LYS A 117 1.24 -13.49 3.97
CA LYS A 117 0.62 -14.67 3.33
C LYS A 117 1.46 -15.92 3.52
N ASN A 118 2.78 -15.81 3.44
CA ASN A 118 3.69 -16.93 3.70
C ASN A 118 3.74 -17.28 5.19
N ALA A 119 3.68 -16.30 6.08
CA ALA A 119 3.57 -16.50 7.52
C ALA A 119 2.32 -17.34 7.85
N LEU A 120 1.15 -16.92 7.36
CA LEU A 120 -0.12 -17.63 7.58
C LEU A 120 -0.06 -19.07 7.07
N LYS A 121 0.52 -19.31 5.89
CA LYS A 121 0.73 -20.68 5.37
C LYS A 121 1.62 -21.51 6.28
N CYS A 122 2.70 -20.93 6.81
CA CYS A 122 3.63 -21.61 7.71
C CYS A 122 2.94 -21.99 9.02
N VAL A 123 2.23 -21.05 9.66
CA VAL A 123 1.49 -21.28 10.91
C VAL A 123 0.38 -22.33 10.70
N ASN A 124 -0.39 -22.22 9.60
CA ASN A 124 -1.45 -23.19 9.27
C ASN A 124 -0.91 -24.60 9.00
N ARG A 125 0.33 -24.73 8.51
CA ARG A 125 0.98 -26.04 8.35
C ARG A 125 1.31 -26.63 9.72
N LEU A 126 1.94 -25.85 10.60
CA LEU A 126 2.30 -26.30 11.94
C LEU A 126 1.06 -26.70 12.77
N ASN A 127 -0.08 -26.03 12.61
CA ASN A 127 -1.32 -26.44 13.30
C ASN A 127 -1.81 -27.86 12.97
N LYS A 128 -1.31 -28.47 11.89
CA LYS A 128 -1.67 -29.84 11.49
C LYS A 128 -0.68 -30.88 12.00
N GLU A 129 0.41 -30.45 12.62
CA GLU A 129 1.45 -31.33 13.14
C GLU A 129 1.10 -31.80 14.56
N GLU A 130 1.44 -33.04 14.89
CA GLU A 130 1.14 -33.66 16.18
C GLU A 130 1.96 -33.03 17.33
N PHE A 131 3.20 -32.63 17.02
CA PHE A 131 4.11 -32.02 17.98
C PHE A 131 4.71 -30.73 17.41
N VAL A 132 4.38 -29.60 18.03
CA VAL A 132 4.90 -28.28 17.64
C VAL A 132 5.58 -27.66 18.86
N GLY A 133 6.85 -27.28 18.71
CA GLY A 133 7.58 -26.56 19.75
C GLY A 133 6.92 -25.21 20.04
N ARG A 134 7.00 -24.75 21.30
CA ARG A 134 6.36 -23.51 21.78
C ARG A 134 6.61 -22.28 20.89
N SER A 135 7.80 -22.19 20.30
CA SER A 135 8.24 -21.03 19.50
C SER A 135 8.12 -21.23 17.99
N GLU A 136 7.75 -22.41 17.49
CA GLU A 136 7.80 -22.70 16.05
C GLU A 136 6.85 -21.82 15.23
N LYS A 137 5.65 -21.57 15.75
CA LYS A 137 4.69 -20.66 15.09
C LYS A 137 5.15 -19.21 15.11
N LEU A 138 5.84 -18.79 16.18
CA LEU A 138 6.47 -17.47 16.21
C LEU A 138 7.66 -17.40 15.24
N ASN A 139 8.45 -18.47 15.12
CA ASN A 139 9.56 -18.54 14.16
C ASN A 139 9.07 -18.38 12.71
N CYS A 140 7.91 -18.95 12.36
CA CYS A 140 7.26 -18.69 11.07
C CYS A 140 7.09 -17.19 10.84
N LEU A 141 6.60 -16.43 11.84
CA LEU A 141 6.41 -14.98 11.71
C LEU A 141 7.74 -14.26 11.58
N ILE A 142 8.71 -14.52 12.46
CA ILE A 142 9.97 -13.78 12.47
C ILE A 142 10.74 -13.98 11.16
N GLN A 143 10.82 -15.22 10.65
CA GLN A 143 11.50 -15.54 9.40
C GLN A 143 10.81 -14.95 8.18
N THR A 144 9.47 -15.01 8.11
CA THR A 144 8.73 -14.56 6.92
C THR A 144 8.50 -13.07 6.89
N LEU A 145 8.34 -12.42 8.06
CA LEU A 145 8.17 -10.98 8.19
C LEU A 145 9.49 -10.21 8.07
N ASN A 146 10.59 -10.88 7.71
CA ASN A 146 11.94 -10.34 7.58
C ASN A 146 12.39 -9.57 8.83
N ILE A 147 11.97 -10.03 10.01
CA ILE A 147 12.51 -9.53 11.26
C ILE A 147 13.93 -10.08 11.34
N LYS A 148 14.94 -9.22 11.19
CA LYS A 148 16.34 -9.64 11.15
C LYS A 148 16.69 -10.37 12.44
N ILE A 149 16.87 -11.69 12.33
CA ILE A 149 17.47 -12.54 13.35
C ILE A 149 18.99 -12.48 13.09
N PHE A 150 19.77 -12.31 14.16
CA PHE A 150 21.23 -12.13 14.21
C PHE A 150 22.01 -12.57 12.97
#